data_AF-A0A1E1X5U3-F1
#
_entry.id   AF-A0A1E1X5U3-F1
#
_cell.length_a   1.000
_cell.length_b   1.000
_cell.length_c   1.000
_cell.angle_alpha   90.00
_cell.angle_beta   90.00
_cell.angle_gamma   90.00
#
_symmetry.space_group_name_H-M   'P 1'
#
loop_
_entity.id
_entity.type
_entity.pdbx_description
1 polymer ?
#
loop_
_entity_poly.entity_id
_entity_poly.type
_entity_poly.pdbx_seq_one_letter_code
_entity_poly.pdbx_strand_id
1 'polypeptide(L)'
;MEDMPFMFSDGSKHSPLFMIKRVIELFVHNKHKIDKRHEFALVVFHEVPLWIRNFTNDPKEISNFLEDLNETRHCENCDLTSLFDAISEHTHIPEVGQESAFPPPFLVRMILIYGRSNSVPMIHNNLQTLKQMMQLLYFFLDILYVHEPLSEANCCQEIFNAFIALDDYLQSYVFEVSRNATKLHNCMAKLLAHPLQRPQQHMAHYKLKAD
;
A
#
# COMPACT_ATOMS: atom_id res chain seq x y z
N MET A 1 -0.32 14.29 -2.91
CA MET A 1 0.22 13.61 -4.11
C MET A 1 0.69 14.69 -5.06
N GLU A 2 1.47 14.35 -6.07
CA GLU A 2 1.92 15.33 -7.06
C GLU A 2 0.81 15.72 -8.05
N ASP A 3 1.04 16.83 -8.77
CA ASP A 3 0.04 17.47 -9.61
C ASP A 3 -0.03 16.88 -11.02
N MET A 4 1.04 16.22 -11.51
CA MET A 4 1.06 15.71 -12.89
C MET A 4 -0.02 14.64 -13.09
N PRO A 5 -1.00 14.84 -14.01
CA PRO A 5 -2.13 13.94 -14.16
C PRO A 5 -1.78 12.66 -14.94
N PHE A 6 -2.62 11.64 -14.75
CA PHE A 6 -2.69 10.50 -15.65
C PHE A 6 -3.34 10.92 -16.97
N MET A 7 -2.74 10.52 -18.09
CA MET A 7 -3.30 10.74 -19.43
C MET A 7 -3.79 9.42 -20.03
N PHE A 8 -4.99 9.45 -20.60
CA PHE A 8 -5.60 8.31 -21.27
C PHE A 8 -5.53 8.45 -22.79
N SER A 9 -5.72 7.34 -23.51
CA SER A 9 -5.69 7.31 -24.97
C SER A 9 -6.81 8.12 -25.63
N ASP A 10 -7.91 8.35 -24.90
CA ASP A 10 -9.03 9.20 -25.31
C ASP A 10 -8.79 10.69 -25.06
N GLY A 11 -7.63 11.06 -24.51
CA GLY A 11 -7.24 12.43 -24.19
C GLY A 11 -7.74 12.93 -22.84
N SER A 12 -8.51 12.14 -22.08
CA SER A 12 -8.92 12.51 -20.72
C SER A 12 -7.72 12.58 -19.77
N LYS A 13 -7.84 13.48 -18.78
CA LYS A 13 -6.83 13.72 -17.75
C LYS A 13 -7.46 13.58 -16.38
N HIS A 14 -6.82 12.80 -15.52
CA HIS A 14 -7.27 12.56 -14.16
C HIS A 14 -6.13 12.78 -13.16
N SER A 15 -6.42 13.43 -12.03
CA SER A 15 -5.39 13.65 -11.02
C SER A 15 -4.91 12.34 -10.40
N PRO A 16 -3.69 12.27 -9.85
CA PRO A 16 -3.21 11.08 -9.18
C PRO A 16 -4.09 10.64 -8.02
N LEU A 17 -4.58 11.59 -7.20
CA LEU A 17 -5.47 11.25 -6.09
C LEU A 17 -6.77 10.61 -6.57
N PHE A 18 -7.39 11.16 -7.62
CA PHE A 18 -8.59 10.57 -8.22
C PHE A 18 -8.35 9.12 -8.66
N MET A 19 -7.23 8.88 -9.35
CA MET A 19 -6.88 7.55 -9.83
C MET A 19 -6.60 6.57 -8.69
N ILE A 20 -5.96 7.03 -7.61
CA ILE A 20 -5.69 6.22 -6.44
C ILE A 20 -6.98 5.85 -5.69
N LYS A 21 -7.87 6.82 -5.46
CA LYS A 21 -9.19 6.56 -4.86
C LYS A 21 -9.92 5.44 -5.61
N ARG A 22 -9.97 5.53 -6.94
CA ARG A 22 -10.62 4.54 -7.81
C ARG A 22 -10.03 3.14 -7.66
N VAL A 23 -8.70 3.00 -7.63
CA VAL A 23 -8.09 1.66 -7.50
C VAL A 23 -8.22 1.10 -6.08
N ILE A 24 -8.22 1.93 -5.04
CA ILE A 24 -8.52 1.51 -3.66
C ILE A 24 -9.97 1.03 -3.57
N GLU A 25 -10.92 1.79 -4.12
CA GLU A 25 -12.34 1.42 -4.14
C GLU A 25 -12.54 0.05 -4.81
N LEU A 26 -11.96 -0.15 -5.99
CA LEU A 26 -12.00 -1.44 -6.68
C LEU A 26 -11.35 -2.56 -5.86
N PHE A 27 -10.21 -2.28 -5.20
CA PHE A 27 -9.53 -3.25 -4.35
C PHE A 27 -10.42 -3.70 -3.19
N VAL A 28 -10.98 -2.75 -2.43
CA VAL A 28 -11.81 -3.01 -1.25
C VAL A 28 -13.06 -3.80 -1.63
N HIS A 29 -13.76 -3.40 -2.68
CA HIS A 29 -14.95 -4.12 -3.16
C HIS A 29 -14.62 -5.54 -3.63
N ASN A 30 -13.50 -5.74 -4.36
CA ASN A 30 -13.12 -7.06 -4.82
C ASN A 30 -12.65 -7.96 -3.68
N LYS A 31 -11.89 -7.44 -2.70
CA LYS A 31 -11.51 -8.19 -1.49
C LYS A 31 -12.73 -8.61 -0.67
N HIS A 32 -13.69 -7.71 -0.47
CA HIS A 32 -14.94 -8.02 0.22
C HIS A 32 -15.79 -9.06 -0.52
N LYS A 33 -15.80 -9.04 -1.86
CA LYS A 33 -16.46 -10.07 -2.68
C LYS A 33 -15.81 -11.45 -2.54
N ILE A 34 -14.49 -11.52 -2.38
CA ILE A 34 -13.76 -12.78 -2.17
C ILE A 34 -14.14 -13.39 -0.82
N ASP A 35 -14.16 -12.59 0.25
CA ASP A 35 -14.66 -13.01 1.57
C ASP A 35 -15.19 -11.78 2.32
N LYS A 36 -16.44 -11.85 2.80
CA LYS A 36 -17.13 -10.74 3.47
C LYS A 36 -16.58 -10.43 4.87
N ARG A 37 -15.75 -11.32 5.42
CA ARG A 37 -15.09 -11.15 6.72
C ARG A 37 -13.87 -10.24 6.68
N HIS A 38 -13.38 -9.87 5.49
CA HIS A 38 -12.29 -8.89 5.41
C HIS A 38 -12.73 -7.56 5.99
N GLU A 39 -11.87 -7.00 6.83
CA GLU A 39 -12.04 -5.65 7.38
C GLU A 39 -10.98 -4.72 6.79
N PHE A 40 -11.34 -3.45 6.67
CA PHE A 40 -10.54 -2.41 6.05
C PHE A 40 -10.44 -1.21 6.99
N ALA A 41 -9.23 -0.66 7.10
CA ALA A 41 -8.99 0.62 7.75
C ALA A 41 -8.38 1.59 6.72
N LEU A 42 -8.61 2.89 6.90
CA LEU A 42 -8.07 3.93 6.05
C LEU A 42 -7.25 4.91 6.89
N VAL A 43 -5.98 5.05 6.53
CA VAL A 43 -5.03 5.98 7.16
C VAL A 43 -4.50 6.89 6.07
N VAL A 44 -4.53 8.20 6.33
CA VAL A 44 -3.91 9.21 5.47
C VAL A 44 -2.64 9.70 6.14
N PHE A 45 -1.58 9.82 5.36
CA PHE A 45 -0.29 10.25 5.88
C PHE A 45 0.17 11.54 5.20
N HIS A 46 0.39 12.58 6.00
CA HIS A 46 0.99 13.84 5.54
C HIS A 46 2.38 13.99 6.15
N GLU A 47 2.44 14.53 7.36
CA GLU A 47 3.62 14.55 8.24
C GLU A 47 3.39 13.66 9.47
N VAL A 48 2.12 13.51 9.85
CA VAL A 48 1.63 12.61 10.90
C VAL A 48 0.56 11.69 10.33
N PRO A 49 0.43 10.46 10.86
CA PRO A 49 -0.63 9.55 10.46
C PRO A 49 -1.98 10.05 10.99
N LEU A 50 -2.97 10.13 10.11
CA LEU A 50 -4.35 10.44 10.45
C LEU A 50 -5.22 9.22 10.16
N TRP A 51 -5.77 8.64 11.23
CA TRP A 51 -6.67 7.50 11.14
C TRP A 51 -8.07 7.96 10.73
N ILE A 52 -8.40 7.87 9.45
CA ILE A 52 -9.68 8.31 8.91
C ILE A 52 -10.79 7.34 9.32
N ARG A 53 -10.52 6.03 9.24
CA ARG A 53 -11.49 4.99 9.55
C ARG A 53 -10.83 3.77 10.19
N ASN A 54 -11.29 3.39 11.38
CA ASN A 54 -11.01 2.10 12.02
C ASN A 54 -11.56 0.94 11.19
N PHE A 55 -11.10 -0.27 11.48
CA PHE A 55 -11.52 -1.48 10.78
C PHE A 55 -13.04 -1.58 10.66
N THR A 56 -13.49 -1.75 9.42
CA THR A 56 -14.89 -1.95 9.04
C THR A 56 -14.95 -3.00 7.94
N ASN A 57 -15.99 -3.84 7.95
CA ASN A 57 -16.26 -4.77 6.87
C ASN A 57 -17.21 -4.19 5.81
N ASP A 58 -17.67 -2.94 5.95
CA ASP A 58 -18.52 -2.27 4.97
C ASP A 58 -17.66 -1.51 3.94
N PRO A 59 -17.56 -1.99 2.68
CA PRO A 59 -16.79 -1.32 1.64
C PRO A 59 -17.37 0.07 1.27
N LYS A 60 -18.65 0.33 1.54
CA LYS A 60 -19.28 1.62 1.23
C LYS A 60 -18.77 2.73 2.13
N GLU A 61 -18.53 2.44 3.41
CA GLU A 61 -17.96 3.43 4.33
C GLU A 61 -16.60 3.90 3.82
N ILE A 62 -15.72 2.96 3.41
CA ILE A 62 -14.41 3.29 2.85
C ILE A 62 -14.57 4.16 1.59
N SER A 63 -15.53 3.83 0.73
CA SER A 63 -15.79 4.58 -0.51
C SER A 63 -16.21 6.02 -0.21
N ASN A 64 -17.12 6.22 0.75
CA ASN A 64 -17.54 7.56 1.19
C ASN A 64 -16.37 8.37 1.74
N PHE A 65 -15.53 7.78 2.59
CA PHE A 65 -14.34 8.47 3.10
C PHE A 65 -13.36 8.84 1.97
N LEU A 66 -13.17 7.93 0.99
CA LEU A 66 -12.33 8.21 -0.17
C LEU A 66 -12.89 9.37 -0.99
N GLU A 67 -14.20 9.48 -1.19
CA GLU A 67 -14.82 10.61 -1.88
C GLU A 67 -14.48 11.96 -1.22
N ASP A 68 -14.55 12.02 0.11
CA ASP A 68 -14.29 13.23 0.91
C ASP A 68 -12.81 13.63 0.99
N LEU A 69 -11.87 12.74 0.64
CA LEU A 69 -10.44 13.06 0.67
C LEU A 69 -10.07 14.10 -0.38
N ASN A 70 -9.48 15.22 0.04
CA ASN A 70 -9.01 16.24 -0.89
C ASN A 70 -7.48 16.25 -0.99
N GLU A 71 -6.97 16.80 -2.10
CA GLU A 71 -5.55 17.06 -2.22
C GLU A 71 -5.13 18.06 -1.14
N THR A 72 -4.05 17.71 -0.44
CA THR A 72 -3.55 18.48 0.69
C THR A 72 -2.29 19.24 0.31
N ARG A 73 -1.81 20.05 1.25
CA ARG A 73 -0.58 20.83 1.12
C ARG A 73 0.63 19.94 0.78
N HIS A 74 1.58 20.53 0.08
CA HIS A 74 2.89 19.93 -0.13
C HIS A 74 3.61 19.81 1.22
N CYS A 75 4.16 18.62 1.52
CA CYS A 75 5.02 18.42 2.67
C CYS A 75 6.44 18.16 2.16
N GLU A 76 7.41 18.88 2.69
CA GLU A 76 8.81 18.78 2.25
C GLU A 76 9.42 17.43 2.64
N ASN A 77 9.12 16.98 3.86
CA ASN A 77 9.64 15.74 4.42
C ASN A 77 8.57 14.65 4.51
N CYS A 78 9.03 13.41 4.58
CA CYS A 78 8.16 12.25 4.79
C CYS A 78 8.87 11.27 5.73
N ASP A 79 8.63 11.41 7.04
CA ASP A 79 9.15 10.49 8.05
C ASP A 79 8.10 9.44 8.39
N LEU A 80 8.29 8.22 7.90
CA LEU A 80 7.35 7.12 8.11
C LEU A 80 7.45 6.50 9.52
N THR A 81 8.37 6.96 10.37
CA THR A 81 8.56 6.43 11.73
C THR A 81 7.24 6.44 12.52
N SER A 82 6.59 7.61 12.59
CA SER A 82 5.33 7.79 13.32
C SER A 82 4.18 6.97 12.75
N LEU A 83 4.21 6.65 11.44
CA LEU A 83 3.21 5.81 10.81
C LEU A 83 3.25 4.39 11.38
N PHE A 84 4.43 3.78 11.48
CA PHE A 84 4.55 2.41 11.99
C PHE A 84 4.22 2.32 13.47
N ASP A 85 4.59 3.32 14.27
CA ASP A 85 4.18 3.41 15.67
C ASP A 85 2.65 3.48 15.79
N ALA A 86 1.99 4.32 14.98
CA ALA A 86 0.53 4.40 14.98
C ALA A 86 -0.14 3.08 14.55
N ILE A 87 0.41 2.36 13.56
CA ILE A 87 -0.10 1.03 13.20
C ILE A 87 0.07 0.06 14.37
N SER A 88 1.22 0.04 15.04
CA SER A 88 1.46 -0.84 16.17
C SER A 88 0.53 -0.55 17.36
N GLU A 89 0.17 0.71 17.59
CA GLU A 89 -0.74 1.11 18.66
C GLU A 89 -2.22 0.81 18.35
N HIS A 90 -2.63 0.94 17.09
CA HIS A 90 -4.04 0.83 16.68
C HIS A 90 -4.41 -0.55 16.12
N THR A 91 -3.44 -1.45 15.93
CA THR A 91 -3.68 -2.77 15.38
C THR A 91 -3.13 -3.86 16.28
N HIS A 92 -3.92 -4.91 16.52
CA HIS A 92 -3.48 -6.09 17.24
C HIS A 92 -3.08 -7.18 16.25
N ILE A 93 -1.82 -7.62 16.28
CA ILE A 93 -1.33 -8.68 15.40
C ILE A 93 -1.39 -10.01 16.18
N PRO A 94 -1.98 -11.08 15.62
CA PRO A 94 -2.10 -12.34 16.33
C PRO A 94 -0.73 -12.98 16.62
N GLU A 95 -0.51 -13.35 17.89
CA GLU A 95 0.65 -14.12 18.32
C GLU A 95 0.28 -15.61 18.39
N VAL A 96 0.05 -16.23 17.24
CA VAL A 96 -0.16 -17.69 17.20
C VAL A 96 1.20 -18.36 17.06
N GLY A 97 1.56 -19.20 18.04
CA GLY A 97 2.82 -19.93 18.04
C GLY A 97 2.99 -20.77 16.77
N GLN A 98 4.23 -20.85 16.26
CA GLN A 98 4.59 -21.59 15.02
C GLN A 98 4.15 -23.07 15.03
N GLU A 99 3.87 -23.64 16.21
CA GLU A 99 3.53 -25.05 16.41
C GLU A 99 2.01 -25.34 16.44
N SER A 100 1.17 -24.32 16.30
CA SER A 100 -0.29 -24.51 16.26
C SER A 100 -0.72 -25.09 14.91
N ALA A 101 -1.35 -26.27 14.93
CA ALA A 101 -1.92 -26.91 13.74
C ALA A 101 -3.09 -26.11 13.11
N PHE A 102 -3.54 -25.03 13.75
CA PHE A 102 -4.65 -24.20 13.30
C PHE A 102 -4.15 -22.88 12.68
N PRO A 103 -4.78 -22.41 11.60
CA PRO A 103 -4.49 -21.09 11.04
C PRO A 103 -4.86 -20.00 12.06
N PRO A 104 -4.23 -18.81 12.00
CA PRO A 104 -4.59 -17.71 12.87
C PRO A 104 -6.04 -17.27 12.61
N PRO A 105 -6.70 -16.63 13.60
CA PRO A 105 -8.07 -16.15 13.41
C PRO A 105 -8.17 -15.06 12.33
N PHE A 106 -7.10 -14.28 12.15
CA PHE A 106 -6.97 -13.25 11.12
C PHE A 106 -5.48 -12.96 10.87
N LEU A 107 -5.17 -12.06 9.95
CA LEU A 107 -3.84 -11.49 9.75
C LEU A 107 -3.97 -9.99 9.48
N VAL A 108 -2.89 -9.25 9.68
CA VAL A 108 -2.84 -7.81 9.42
C VAL A 108 -1.98 -7.57 8.18
N ARG A 109 -2.50 -6.81 7.24
CA ARG A 109 -1.79 -6.40 6.04
C ARG A 109 -1.90 -4.91 5.83
N MET A 110 -0.75 -4.25 5.74
CA MET A 110 -0.63 -2.85 5.37
C MET A 110 -0.30 -2.72 3.88
N ILE A 111 -1.04 -1.87 3.17
CA ILE A 111 -0.72 -1.47 1.78
C ILE A 111 -0.34 0.02 1.81
N LEU A 112 0.95 0.31 1.72
CA LEU A 112 1.47 1.67 1.63
C LEU A 112 1.40 2.17 0.20
N ILE A 113 0.61 3.22 -0.03
CA ILE A 113 0.54 3.89 -1.34
C ILE A 113 1.31 5.20 -1.24
N TYR A 114 2.43 5.29 -1.94
CA TYR A 114 3.31 6.46 -1.90
C TYR A 114 3.27 7.22 -3.23
N GLY A 115 3.06 8.54 -3.17
CA GLY A 115 2.74 9.35 -4.35
C GLY A 115 3.61 10.59 -4.58
N ARG A 116 4.82 10.64 -4.01
CA ARG A 116 5.78 11.75 -4.18
C ARG A 116 7.04 11.23 -4.87
N SER A 117 7.67 12.02 -5.72
CA SER A 117 8.88 11.66 -6.47
C SER A 117 10.12 12.44 -6.01
N ASN A 118 9.94 13.48 -5.18
CA ASN A 118 11.02 14.39 -4.75
C ASN A 118 11.36 14.31 -3.25
N SER A 119 10.69 13.42 -2.51
CA SER A 119 10.87 13.26 -1.06
C SER A 119 11.19 11.79 -0.79
N VAL A 120 12.41 11.49 -0.38
CA VAL A 120 12.79 10.13 0.00
C VAL A 120 12.14 9.83 1.36
N PRO A 121 11.35 8.74 1.50
CA PRO A 121 10.78 8.38 2.79
C PRO A 121 11.91 8.08 3.77
N MET A 122 11.95 8.83 4.86
CA MET A 122 12.88 8.62 5.94
C MET A 122 12.28 7.68 6.97
N ILE A 123 13.13 6.83 7.51
CA ILE A 123 12.85 6.00 8.67
C ILE A 123 14.05 6.17 9.59
N HIS A 124 13.81 6.74 10.77
CA HIS A 124 14.90 6.95 11.69
C HIS A 124 15.42 5.60 12.19
N ASN A 125 16.75 5.42 12.17
CA ASN A 125 17.49 4.15 12.33
C ASN A 125 17.18 3.32 13.59
N ASN A 126 16.36 3.84 14.52
CA ASN A 126 15.96 3.18 15.76
C ASN A 126 14.61 2.42 15.64
N LEU A 127 14.09 2.14 14.44
CA LEU A 127 12.79 1.48 14.26
C LEU A 127 12.77 -0.01 14.67
N GLN A 128 12.86 -0.24 15.98
CA GLN A 128 12.55 -1.52 16.60
C GLN A 128 11.12 -1.93 16.25
N THR A 129 10.17 -0.99 16.21
CA THR A 129 8.75 -1.25 15.92
C THR A 129 8.54 -1.95 14.57
N LEU A 130 8.98 -1.36 13.44
CA LEU A 130 8.80 -1.98 12.12
C LEU A 130 9.53 -3.32 12.03
N LYS A 131 10.77 -3.41 12.54
CA LYS A 131 11.53 -4.67 12.52
C LYS A 131 10.84 -5.77 13.32
N GLN A 132 10.31 -5.43 14.50
CA GLN A 132 9.52 -6.35 15.33
C GLN A 132 8.24 -6.76 14.61
N MET A 133 7.52 -5.81 14.01
CA MET A 133 6.30 -6.11 13.25
C MET A 133 6.59 -7.02 12.05
N MET A 134 7.64 -6.75 11.28
CA MET A 134 8.04 -7.56 10.12
C MET A 134 8.54 -8.97 10.52
N GLN A 135 8.87 -9.20 11.79
CA GLN A 135 9.17 -10.54 12.34
C GLN A 135 7.91 -11.32 12.74
N LEU A 136 6.75 -10.65 12.86
CA LEU A 136 5.49 -11.32 13.20
C LEU A 136 4.96 -12.07 11.98
N LEU A 137 4.67 -13.36 12.17
CA LEU A 137 4.24 -14.29 11.12
C LEU A 137 2.98 -13.84 10.35
N TYR A 138 2.14 -13.01 10.98
CA TYR A 138 0.84 -12.61 10.45
C TYR A 138 0.73 -11.11 10.21
N PHE A 139 1.87 -10.42 10.11
CA PHE A 139 1.95 -9.05 9.61
C PHE A 139 2.57 -9.03 8.21
N PHE A 140 1.97 -8.26 7.30
CA PHE A 140 2.45 -8.11 5.94
C PHE A 140 2.48 -6.65 5.53
N LEU A 141 3.56 -6.24 4.89
CA LEU A 141 3.69 -4.93 4.24
C LEU A 141 3.67 -5.13 2.72
N ASP A 142 2.93 -4.30 2.02
CA ASP A 142 3.03 -4.15 0.57
C ASP A 142 3.11 -2.68 0.20
N ILE A 143 3.77 -2.39 -0.90
CA ILE A 143 4.07 -1.01 -1.31
C ILE A 143 3.66 -0.81 -2.76
N LEU A 144 2.88 0.23 -3.01
CA LEU A 144 2.55 0.73 -4.33
C LEU A 144 3.09 2.16 -4.47
N TYR A 145 4.25 2.27 -5.12
CA TYR A 145 4.90 3.54 -5.39
C TYR A 145 4.40 4.12 -6.72
N VAL A 146 3.73 5.28 -6.67
CA VAL A 146 3.13 5.96 -7.82
C VAL A 146 3.82 7.29 -8.07
N HIS A 147 4.61 7.36 -9.13
CA HIS A 147 5.56 8.46 -9.33
C HIS A 147 5.37 9.17 -10.67
N GLU A 148 5.99 10.34 -10.79
CA GLU A 148 6.13 11.05 -12.06
C GLU A 148 7.04 10.29 -13.02
N PRO A 149 7.05 10.62 -14.33
CA PRO A 149 8.08 10.15 -15.24
C PRO A 149 9.48 10.43 -14.67
N LEU A 150 10.39 9.50 -14.88
CA LEU A 150 11.77 9.66 -14.42
C LEU A 150 12.38 10.94 -15.00
N SER A 151 13.03 11.72 -14.16
CA SER A 151 13.72 12.94 -14.55
C SER A 151 14.93 13.18 -13.64
N GLU A 152 15.90 13.95 -14.11
CA GLU A 152 17.08 14.32 -13.29
C GLU A 152 16.71 15.19 -12.08
N ALA A 153 15.51 15.77 -12.07
CA ALA A 153 15.03 16.62 -10.99
C ALA A 153 14.35 15.84 -9.85
N ASN A 154 14.09 14.53 -10.02
CA ASN A 154 13.39 13.73 -9.04
C ASN A 154 14.23 12.56 -8.51
N CYS A 155 13.83 12.02 -7.36
CA CYS A 155 14.56 11.01 -6.60
C CYS A 155 13.89 9.63 -6.69
N CYS A 156 13.30 9.30 -7.85
CA CYS A 156 12.47 8.10 -7.97
C CYS A 156 13.22 6.81 -7.63
N GLN A 157 14.50 6.71 -8.02
CA GLN A 157 15.31 5.53 -7.78
C GLN A 157 15.66 5.39 -6.30
N GLU A 158 16.03 6.49 -5.64
CA GLU A 158 16.33 6.53 -4.21
C GLU A 158 15.10 6.17 -3.39
N ILE A 159 13.92 6.67 -3.77
CA ILE A 159 12.64 6.33 -3.14
C ILE A 159 12.35 4.83 -3.28
N PHE A 160 12.48 4.27 -4.49
CA PHE A 160 12.25 2.85 -4.71
C PHE A 160 13.23 1.99 -3.89
N ASN A 161 14.51 2.35 -3.87
CA ASN A 161 15.52 1.67 -3.06
C ASN A 161 15.20 1.73 -1.56
N ALA A 162 14.71 2.87 -1.06
CA ALA A 162 14.29 3.02 0.32
C ALA A 162 13.14 2.06 0.67
N PHE A 163 12.19 1.83 -0.24
CA PHE A 163 11.12 0.86 -0.06
C PHE A 163 11.59 -0.59 -0.06
N ILE A 164 12.52 -0.95 -0.95
CA ILE A 164 13.12 -2.29 -0.96
C ILE A 164 13.87 -2.57 0.34
N ALA A 165 14.55 -1.54 0.90
CA ALA A 165 15.27 -1.65 2.16
C ALA A 165 14.37 -1.84 3.40
N LEU A 166 13.04 -1.75 3.26
CA LEU A 166 12.10 -2.00 4.37
C LEU A 166 11.85 -3.48 4.64
N ASP A 167 12.15 -4.34 3.67
CA ASP A 167 11.79 -5.75 3.72
C ASP A 167 13.02 -6.66 3.61
N ASP A 168 13.64 -6.90 4.76
CA ASP A 168 14.78 -7.81 4.88
C ASP A 168 14.42 -9.27 4.54
N TYR A 169 13.12 -9.64 4.58
CA TYR A 169 12.65 -11.02 4.42
C TYR A 169 12.05 -11.33 3.05
N LEU A 170 11.98 -10.35 2.15
CA LEU A 170 11.45 -10.47 0.78
C LEU A 170 10.03 -11.06 0.70
N GLN A 171 9.17 -10.72 1.66
CA GLN A 171 7.76 -11.15 1.73
C GLN A 171 6.78 -10.12 1.13
N SER A 172 7.21 -8.86 1.06
CA SER A 172 6.45 -7.73 0.57
C SER A 172 6.35 -7.76 -0.95
N TYR A 173 5.20 -7.35 -1.47
CA TYR A 173 5.09 -6.99 -2.87
C TYR A 173 5.34 -5.48 -2.99
N VAL A 174 6.38 -5.12 -3.73
CA VAL A 174 6.75 -3.72 -4.02
C VAL A 174 6.55 -3.47 -5.51
N PHE A 175 5.60 -2.59 -5.84
CA PHE A 175 5.30 -2.20 -7.22
C PHE A 175 5.56 -0.71 -7.42
N GLU A 176 6.22 -0.37 -8.53
CA GLU A 176 6.34 1.00 -9.00
C GLU A 176 5.50 1.25 -10.25
N VAL A 177 4.87 2.43 -10.31
CA VAL A 177 4.00 2.83 -11.40
C VAL A 177 4.22 4.32 -11.69
N SER A 178 4.76 4.63 -12.87
CA SER A 178 4.72 6.00 -13.40
C SER A 178 3.27 6.37 -13.80
N ARG A 179 3.04 7.47 -14.53
CA ARG A 179 1.70 7.95 -14.95
C ARG A 179 1.03 7.07 -16.03
N ASN A 180 0.89 5.77 -15.75
CA ASN A 180 0.26 4.75 -16.59
C ASN A 180 -0.93 4.12 -15.86
N ALA A 181 -2.15 4.48 -16.28
CA ALA A 181 -3.38 4.05 -15.63
C ALA A 181 -3.58 2.53 -15.68
N THR A 182 -3.24 1.88 -16.80
CA THR A 182 -3.37 0.43 -16.95
C THR A 182 -2.42 -0.31 -16.02
N LYS A 183 -1.16 0.14 -15.92
CA LYS A 183 -0.18 -0.44 -14.99
C LYS A 183 -0.64 -0.26 -13.54
N LEU A 184 -1.23 0.89 -13.19
CA LEU A 184 -1.77 1.15 -11.86
C LEU A 184 -2.86 0.16 -11.47
N HIS A 185 -3.87 -0.01 -12.33
CA HIS A 185 -4.94 -0.98 -12.10
C HIS A 185 -4.40 -2.41 -12.03
N ASN A 186 -3.49 -2.78 -12.92
CA ASN A 186 -2.87 -4.10 -12.92
C ASN A 186 -2.10 -4.37 -11.62
N CYS A 187 -1.31 -3.41 -11.13
CA CYS A 187 -0.56 -3.56 -9.89
C CYS A 187 -1.49 -3.69 -8.67
N MET A 188 -2.53 -2.85 -8.57
CA MET A 188 -3.51 -2.97 -7.49
C MET A 188 -4.28 -4.30 -7.56
N ALA A 189 -4.61 -4.79 -8.75
CA ALA A 189 -5.27 -6.08 -8.91
C ALA A 189 -4.38 -7.26 -8.45
N LYS A 190 -3.07 -7.21 -8.72
CA LYS A 190 -2.11 -8.21 -8.21
C LYS A 190 -2.06 -8.26 -6.69
N LEU A 191 -2.27 -7.11 -6.04
CA LEU A 191 -2.36 -7.03 -4.59
C LEU A 191 -3.63 -7.71 -4.03
N LEU A 192 -4.63 -8.13 -4.82
CA LEU A 192 -5.80 -8.85 -4.28
C LEU A 192 -5.44 -10.21 -3.64
N ALA A 193 -4.33 -10.81 -4.07
CA ALA A 193 -3.89 -12.12 -3.58
C ALA A 193 -3.72 -12.14 -2.06
N HIS A 194 -4.16 -13.22 -1.43
CA HIS A 194 -4.04 -13.40 0.02
C HIS A 194 -2.57 -13.56 0.42
N PRO A 195 -2.05 -12.85 1.44
CA PRO A 195 -0.62 -12.87 1.77
C PRO A 195 -0.05 -14.27 2.06
N LEU A 196 -0.78 -15.13 2.77
CA LEU A 196 -0.36 -16.51 3.03
C LEU A 196 -0.50 -17.48 1.84
N GLN A 197 -1.13 -17.05 0.74
CA GLN A 197 -1.42 -17.93 -0.42
C GLN A 197 -0.72 -17.49 -1.70
N ARG A 198 -0.19 -16.26 -1.74
CA ARG A 198 0.55 -15.76 -2.88
C ARG A 198 2.00 -16.29 -2.84
N PRO A 199 2.60 -16.58 -4.00
CA PRO A 199 4.04 -16.88 -4.05
C PRO A 199 4.86 -15.62 -3.79
N GLN A 200 6.18 -15.75 -3.68
CA GLN A 200 7.08 -14.58 -3.70
C GLN A 200 6.89 -13.78 -5.01
N GLN A 201 7.06 -12.46 -4.95
CA GLN A 201 6.72 -11.56 -6.08
C GLN A 201 7.42 -11.96 -7.39
N HIS A 202 8.69 -12.37 -7.30
CA HIS A 202 9.47 -12.76 -8.48
C HIS A 202 9.01 -14.08 -9.13
N MET A 203 8.26 -14.91 -8.39
CA MET A 203 7.67 -16.16 -8.88
C MET A 203 6.22 -15.99 -9.37
N ALA A 204 5.62 -14.81 -9.16
CA ALA A 204 4.23 -14.55 -9.50
C ALA A 204 4.07 -14.23 -11.00
N HIS A 205 3.51 -15.18 -11.75
CA HIS A 205 3.22 -15.02 -13.18
C HIS A 205 1.71 -14.92 -13.44
N TYR A 206 1.30 -13.89 -14.20
CA TYR A 206 -0.11 -13.57 -14.45
C TYR A 206 -0.55 -13.82 -15.90
N LYS A 207 0.39 -14.24 -16.75
CA LYS A 207 0.11 -14.71 -18.11
C LYS A 207 0.44 -16.19 -18.13
N LEU A 208 -0.60 -17.02 -18.13
CA LEU A 208 -0.43 -18.44 -18.39
C LEU A 208 -0.14 -18.60 -19.88
N LYS A 209 0.98 -19.23 -20.22
CA LYS A 209 1.16 -19.72 -21.59
C LYS A 209 0.12 -20.81 -21.79
N ALA A 210 -0.70 -20.68 -22.82
CA ALA A 210 -1.44 -21.84 -23.31
C ALA A 210 -0.39 -22.75 -23.98
N ASP A 211 -0.30 -23.98 -23.51
CA ASP A 211 0.40 -25.05 -24.23
C ASP A 211 -0.37 -25.40 -25.51
#